data_AF-A0A7X8LK32-F1
#
_entry.id   AF-A0A7X8LK32-F1
#
_cell.length_a   1.000
_cell.length_b   1.000
_cell.length_c   1.000
_cell.angle_alpha   90.00
_cell.angle_beta   90.00
_cell.angle_gamma   90.00
#
_symmetry.space_group_name_H-M   'P 1'
#
loop_
_entity.id
_entity.type
_entity.pdbx_description
1 polymer ?
#
loop_
_entity_poly.entity_id
_entity_poly.type
_entity_poly.pdbx_seq_one_letter_code
_entity_poly.pdbx_strand_id
1 'polypeptide(L)'
;MGINLKSIFRVVTRSCHISDIPTATDVTPSASGSQTMLIAPVLASLILLSTALSTTLACETPVFVYALNLWPADPYEVVLVHRSEPAALTLLQEFQSLSGDNVNVVIRDIPPDYTEGTLGEWLEASPVTTTPWLAVRYPVRGDSRRTVWSGPIGNVKPQCWLDSPVRQQIVRYLLDRRAGVWLILNSGERSRDNAAANLLANELDRLERVFNLPEAASAYGVTQESPVFPRISLNRNDPAENELIAMLLRSEPDLSAITDQPIVFPIYGRGLVLYALAGAGINVANITAAAQFLVGECACEVKSDNPGLELILNAAWDDQPAGSFADFESRVNTAYVQLEDIRGIIPSAQINTTNTTISEAAAAAPLQEPATRSGLARWLQIGVVVLLAFGAIIWLSGITRRK
;
A
#
# COMPACT_ATOMS: atom_id res chain seq x y z
N MET A 1 -18.16 -12.74 39.50
CA MET A 1 -19.61 -12.59 39.77
C MET A 1 -20.29 -12.58 38.40
N GLY A 2 -20.73 -13.76 37.94
CA GLY A 2 -21.25 -13.96 36.59
C GLY A 2 -22.75 -13.67 36.53
N ILE A 3 -23.19 -13.02 35.45
CA ILE A 3 -24.62 -12.79 35.17
C ILE A 3 -24.99 -13.58 33.92
N ASN A 4 -26.05 -14.38 34.09
CA ASN A 4 -26.52 -15.45 33.25
C ASN A 4 -27.70 -14.95 32.39
N LEU A 5 -27.60 -15.09 31.06
CA LEU A 5 -28.69 -14.87 30.12
C LEU A 5 -29.65 -16.08 30.15
N LYS A 6 -30.84 -15.90 30.76
CA LYS A 6 -32.02 -16.75 30.52
C LYS A 6 -33.29 -16.13 31.13
N SER A 7 -33.87 -15.15 30.46
CA SER A 7 -35.32 -14.89 30.57
C SER A 7 -35.76 -14.05 29.39
N ILE A 8 -36.56 -14.62 28.50
CA ILE A 8 -37.73 -14.03 27.81
C ILE A 8 -38.17 -15.09 26.80
N PHE A 9 -39.07 -15.98 27.23
CA PHE A 9 -39.93 -16.77 26.37
C PHE A 9 -41.18 -17.11 27.18
N ARG A 10 -42.33 -16.58 26.81
CA ARG A 10 -43.67 -17.20 26.95
C ARG A 10 -44.72 -16.34 26.25
N VAL A 11 -45.37 -16.93 25.24
CA VAL A 11 -46.84 -17.18 25.15
C VAL A 11 -47.49 -16.11 24.25
N VAL A 12 -48.15 -16.45 23.14
CA VAL A 12 -49.44 -17.15 23.06
C VAL A 12 -49.56 -17.97 21.76
N THR A 13 -50.00 -19.22 21.91
CA THR A 13 -50.56 -20.10 20.86
C THR A 13 -52.07 -19.88 20.75
N ARG A 14 -52.63 -19.85 19.53
CA ARG A 14 -54.02 -20.25 19.26
C ARG A 14 -54.12 -20.95 17.91
N SER A 15 -54.54 -22.22 17.95
CA SER A 15 -55.01 -23.02 16.82
C SER A 15 -56.54 -22.94 16.74
N CYS A 16 -57.10 -22.96 15.50
CA CYS A 16 -58.44 -23.38 15.06
C CYS A 16 -58.63 -22.81 13.63
N HIS A 17 -59.28 -23.42 12.65
CA HIS A 17 -59.80 -24.75 12.37
C HIS A 17 -60.09 -24.73 10.84
N ILE A 18 -59.91 -25.85 10.15
CA ILE A 18 -60.40 -26.08 8.78
C ILE A 18 -61.93 -26.09 8.80
N SER A 19 -62.58 -25.36 7.87
CA SER A 19 -63.82 -25.70 7.14
C SER A 19 -64.17 -24.57 6.16
N ASP A 20 -64.77 -24.96 5.03
CA ASP A 20 -65.56 -24.14 4.08
C ASP A 20 -64.91 -23.70 2.76
N ILE A 21 -65.15 -24.57 1.78
CA ILE A 21 -65.09 -24.37 0.33
C ILE A 21 -66.33 -23.59 -0.13
N PRO A 22 -66.20 -22.70 -1.12
CA PRO A 22 -67.23 -22.61 -2.16
C PRO A 22 -66.63 -22.78 -3.56
N THR A 23 -67.32 -23.59 -4.36
CA THR A 23 -67.09 -23.89 -5.77
C THR A 23 -67.57 -22.76 -6.71
N ALA A 24 -66.75 -22.49 -7.72
CA ALA A 24 -67.00 -22.02 -9.11
C ALA A 24 -68.26 -21.19 -9.45
N THR A 25 -68.08 -20.07 -10.16
CA THR A 25 -68.33 -19.94 -11.63
C THR A 25 -67.95 -18.55 -12.21
N ASP A 26 -67.45 -18.60 -13.45
CA ASP A 26 -67.52 -17.61 -14.56
C ASP A 26 -67.08 -16.14 -14.40
N VAL A 27 -65.94 -15.80 -15.02
CA VAL A 27 -65.80 -14.61 -15.89
C VAL A 27 -64.85 -14.91 -17.07
N THR A 28 -65.24 -14.49 -18.26
CA THR A 28 -64.70 -14.70 -19.61
C THR A 28 -63.34 -14.02 -19.91
N PRO A 29 -62.63 -14.44 -20.99
CA PRO A 29 -61.30 -13.92 -21.33
C PRO A 29 -61.38 -12.68 -22.24
N SER A 30 -60.56 -11.66 -21.95
CA SER A 30 -60.26 -10.55 -22.87
C SER A 30 -58.81 -10.63 -23.32
N ALA A 31 -58.62 -10.62 -24.64
CA ALA A 31 -57.35 -10.66 -25.32
C ALA A 31 -56.67 -9.27 -25.36
N SER A 32 -55.41 -9.21 -24.96
CA SER A 32 -54.41 -8.25 -25.45
C SER A 32 -53.05 -8.94 -25.23
N GLY A 33 -52.22 -9.20 -26.22
CA GLY A 33 -51.68 -8.24 -27.17
C GLY A 33 -50.16 -8.31 -27.02
N SER A 34 -49.53 -9.04 -27.95
CA SER A 34 -48.09 -9.26 -28.14
C SER A 34 -47.17 -8.13 -27.63
N GLN A 35 -46.46 -8.36 -26.52
CA GLN A 35 -45.33 -7.52 -26.07
C GLN A 35 -44.07 -8.34 -25.73
N THR A 36 -44.01 -9.61 -26.11
CA THR A 36 -42.89 -10.50 -25.74
C THR A 36 -41.74 -10.55 -26.74
N MET A 37 -41.85 -9.88 -27.89
CA MET A 37 -40.92 -10.12 -29.02
C MET A 37 -39.75 -9.13 -29.16
N LEU A 38 -39.63 -8.10 -28.30
CA LEU A 38 -38.52 -7.12 -28.38
C LEU A 38 -37.61 -7.08 -27.14
N ILE A 39 -37.95 -7.79 -26.06
CA ILE A 39 -37.18 -7.74 -24.79
C ILE A 39 -35.96 -8.68 -24.85
N ALA A 40 -36.07 -9.81 -25.54
CA ALA A 40 -35.01 -10.82 -25.64
C ALA A 40 -33.71 -10.34 -26.32
N PRO A 41 -33.72 -9.63 -27.47
CA PRO A 41 -32.49 -9.15 -28.10
C PRO A 41 -31.82 -8.02 -27.30
N VAL A 42 -32.60 -7.17 -26.63
CA VAL A 42 -32.08 -6.06 -25.82
C VAL A 42 -31.39 -6.58 -24.56
N LEU A 43 -31.95 -7.60 -23.89
CA LEU A 43 -31.28 -8.26 -22.75
C LEU A 43 -30.00 -8.99 -23.17
N ALA A 44 -30.01 -9.68 -24.32
CA ALA A 44 -28.84 -10.37 -24.83
C ALA A 44 -27.71 -9.38 -25.21
N SER A 45 -28.05 -8.24 -25.82
CA SER A 45 -27.11 -7.16 -26.13
C SER A 45 -26.57 -6.49 -24.86
N LEU A 46 -27.38 -6.27 -23.83
CA LEU A 46 -26.94 -5.73 -22.54
C LEU A 46 -26.00 -6.69 -21.78
N ILE A 47 -26.25 -8.00 -21.86
CA ILE A 47 -25.36 -9.02 -21.26
C ILE A 47 -24.03 -9.06 -22.02
N LEU A 48 -24.05 -9.06 -23.36
CA LEU A 48 -22.83 -8.99 -24.20
C LEU A 48 -22.04 -7.70 -23.99
N LEU A 49 -22.70 -6.56 -23.79
CA LEU A 49 -22.06 -5.29 -23.47
C LEU A 49 -21.46 -5.30 -22.05
N SER A 50 -22.14 -5.92 -21.07
CA SER A 50 -21.62 -6.04 -19.71
C SER A 50 -20.39 -6.96 -19.60
N THR A 51 -20.29 -7.99 -20.44
CA THR A 51 -19.09 -8.86 -20.51
C THR A 51 -17.92 -8.18 -21.24
N ALA A 52 -18.19 -7.26 -22.18
CA ALA A 52 -17.17 -6.55 -22.93
C ALA A 52 -16.51 -5.40 -22.15
N LEU A 53 -17.19 -4.85 -21.13
CA LEU A 53 -16.64 -3.77 -20.28
C LEU A 53 -15.92 -4.28 -19.01
N SER A 54 -15.81 -5.59 -18.79
CA SER A 54 -15.25 -6.16 -17.56
C SER A 54 -13.78 -6.58 -17.65
N THR A 55 -13.07 -6.27 -18.74
CA THR A 55 -11.60 -6.34 -18.75
C THR A 55 -11.03 -5.09 -18.06
N THR A 56 -11.36 -4.92 -16.78
CA THR A 56 -10.49 -4.14 -15.90
C THR A 56 -9.19 -4.90 -15.87
N LEU A 57 -8.18 -4.40 -16.58
CA LEU A 57 -6.79 -4.87 -16.48
C LEU A 57 -6.40 -4.71 -15.01
N ALA A 58 -6.61 -5.74 -14.20
CA ALA A 58 -6.01 -5.81 -12.88
C ALA A 58 -4.50 -5.71 -13.11
N CYS A 59 -3.84 -4.81 -12.39
CA CYS A 59 -2.41 -4.60 -12.54
C CYS A 59 -1.69 -5.85 -12.02
N GLU A 60 -1.33 -6.76 -12.92
CA GLU A 60 -0.54 -7.97 -12.60
C GLU A 60 0.92 -7.65 -12.25
N THR A 61 1.28 -6.37 -12.14
CA THR A 61 2.64 -5.94 -11.83
C THR A 61 2.95 -6.24 -10.35
N PRO A 62 4.03 -6.97 -10.05
CA PRO A 62 4.43 -7.23 -8.68
C PRO A 62 4.70 -5.95 -7.91
N VAL A 63 4.37 -5.91 -6.61
CA VAL A 63 4.59 -4.74 -5.75
C VAL A 63 6.03 -4.23 -5.81
N PHE A 64 7.03 -5.11 -5.76
CA PHE A 64 8.44 -4.68 -5.80
C PHE A 64 8.81 -4.00 -7.12
N VAL A 65 8.25 -4.46 -8.24
CA VAL A 65 8.47 -3.89 -9.57
C VAL A 65 7.75 -2.57 -9.68
N TYR A 66 6.47 -2.53 -9.28
CA TYR A 66 5.68 -1.31 -9.31
C TYR A 66 6.35 -0.22 -8.47
N ALA A 67 6.71 -0.53 -7.23
CA ALA A 67 7.37 0.39 -6.31
C ALA A 67 8.72 0.91 -6.83
N LEU A 68 9.49 0.09 -7.54
CA LEU A 68 10.80 0.51 -8.08
C LEU A 68 10.63 1.49 -9.24
N ASN A 69 9.69 1.22 -10.14
CA ASN A 69 9.56 1.95 -11.40
C ASN A 69 8.62 3.16 -11.29
N LEU A 70 7.60 3.12 -10.43
CA LEU A 70 6.48 4.07 -10.45
C LEU A 70 6.34 4.89 -9.16
N TRP A 71 6.90 4.43 -8.04
CA TRP A 71 6.89 5.22 -6.81
C TRP A 71 8.21 5.99 -6.65
N PRO A 72 8.19 7.34 -6.68
CA PRO A 72 9.37 8.11 -6.35
C PRO A 72 9.78 7.84 -4.89
N ALA A 73 11.06 7.97 -4.56
CA ALA A 73 11.49 7.91 -3.17
C ALA A 73 11.05 9.19 -2.45
N ASP A 74 10.29 9.06 -1.36
CA ASP A 74 9.88 10.25 -0.61
C ASP A 74 11.10 10.82 0.12
N PRO A 75 11.23 12.16 0.18
CA PRO A 75 12.41 12.77 0.74
C PRO A 75 12.36 12.80 2.27
N TYR A 76 13.47 12.41 2.87
CA TYR A 76 13.80 12.78 4.24
C TYR A 76 13.98 14.30 4.34
N GLU A 77 13.75 14.84 5.52
CA GLU A 77 14.02 16.26 5.78
C GLU A 77 15.20 16.38 6.74
N VAL A 78 16.27 17.05 6.27
CA VAL A 78 17.45 17.38 7.05
C VAL A 78 17.36 18.86 7.41
N VAL A 79 17.11 19.16 8.69
CA VAL A 79 16.85 20.51 9.19
C VAL A 79 18.02 20.98 10.02
N LEU A 80 18.64 22.08 9.62
CA LEU A 80 19.68 22.76 10.38
C LEU A 80 19.10 24.02 11.04
N VAL A 81 19.05 24.02 12.37
CA VAL A 81 18.56 25.16 13.16
C VAL A 81 19.77 25.96 13.66
N HIS A 82 19.89 27.21 13.23
CA HIS A 82 21.11 27.98 13.50
C HIS A 82 20.89 29.51 13.48
N ARG A 83 21.84 30.27 14.01
CA ARG A 83 21.95 31.74 13.99
C ARG A 83 23.10 32.20 13.10
N SER A 84 23.24 31.56 11.94
CA SER A 84 24.33 31.78 10.98
C SER A 84 25.75 31.52 11.51
N GLU A 85 25.90 30.61 12.49
CA GLU A 85 27.22 30.20 12.96
C GLU A 85 28.04 29.58 11.81
N PRO A 86 29.35 29.89 11.68
CA PRO A 86 30.16 29.38 10.57
C PRO A 86 30.14 27.85 10.44
N ALA A 87 30.15 27.13 11.56
CA ALA A 87 30.09 25.67 11.55
C ALA A 87 28.78 25.11 10.95
N ALA A 88 27.65 25.79 11.17
CA ALA A 88 26.39 25.43 10.53
C ALA A 88 26.43 25.68 9.02
N LEU A 89 26.92 26.84 8.60
CA LEU A 89 27.02 27.17 7.17
C LEU A 89 27.92 26.19 6.42
N THR A 90 29.05 25.79 7.02
CA THR A 90 29.92 24.73 6.47
C THR A 90 29.17 23.40 6.36
N LEU A 91 28.48 22.97 7.41
CA LEU A 91 27.74 21.71 7.42
C LEU A 91 26.59 21.71 6.38
N LEU A 92 25.88 22.82 6.24
CA LEU A 92 24.83 23.02 5.24
C LEU A 92 25.39 22.85 3.82
N GLN A 93 26.51 23.51 3.53
CA GLN A 93 27.18 23.42 2.24
C GLN A 93 27.65 21.99 1.94
N GLU A 94 28.19 21.30 2.95
CA GLU A 94 28.60 19.89 2.80
C GLU A 94 27.41 19.00 2.46
N PHE A 95 26.30 19.08 3.20
CA PHE A 95 25.06 18.34 2.91
C PHE A 95 24.57 18.61 1.48
N GLN A 96 24.50 19.88 1.08
CA GLN A 96 24.06 20.27 -0.26
C GLN A 96 24.98 19.70 -1.35
N SER A 97 26.30 19.76 -1.16
CA SER A 97 27.26 19.25 -2.15
C SER A 97 27.24 17.72 -2.29
N LEU A 98 26.98 17.00 -1.19
CA LEU A 98 27.04 15.54 -1.15
C LEU A 98 25.73 14.87 -1.55
N SER A 99 24.60 15.55 -1.39
CA SER A 99 23.29 14.97 -1.70
C SER A 99 23.08 14.83 -3.21
N GLY A 100 23.45 15.84 -4.01
CA GLY A 100 23.17 15.86 -5.44
C GLY A 100 21.68 15.57 -5.76
N ASP A 101 21.40 15.09 -6.97
CA ASP A 101 20.02 14.79 -7.41
C ASP A 101 19.58 13.34 -7.08
N ASN A 102 20.52 12.48 -6.68
CA ASN A 102 20.30 11.04 -6.52
C ASN A 102 19.97 10.62 -5.08
N VAL A 103 20.01 11.54 -4.12
CA VAL A 103 19.71 11.26 -2.71
C VAL A 103 18.34 11.83 -2.36
N ASN A 104 17.47 11.01 -1.77
CA ASN A 104 16.12 11.40 -1.36
C ASN A 104 16.11 12.21 -0.05
N VAL A 105 16.72 13.39 -0.07
CA VAL A 105 16.73 14.35 1.05
C VAL A 105 16.34 15.75 0.57
N VAL A 106 15.63 16.47 1.42
CA VAL A 106 15.44 17.92 1.31
C VAL A 106 16.16 18.55 2.50
N ILE A 107 17.10 19.43 2.21
CA ILE A 107 17.87 20.15 3.23
C ILE A 107 17.22 21.51 3.46
N ARG A 108 17.00 21.86 4.72
CA ARG A 108 16.43 23.14 5.13
C ARG A 108 17.25 23.74 6.25
N ASP A 109 17.39 25.05 6.22
CA ASP A 109 17.88 25.84 7.34
C ASP A 109 16.81 26.79 7.87
N ILE A 110 16.72 26.90 9.20
CA ILE A 110 15.75 27.76 9.87
C ILE A 110 16.37 28.41 11.12
N PRO A 111 15.91 29.59 11.54
CA PRO A 111 16.31 30.16 12.82
C PRO A 111 15.64 29.41 14.00
N PRO A 112 16.18 29.50 15.23
CA PRO A 112 15.62 28.80 16.39
C PRO A 112 14.24 29.30 16.86
N ASP A 113 13.80 30.47 16.38
CA ASP A 113 12.49 31.07 16.62
C ASP A 113 11.53 30.93 15.43
N TYR A 114 11.78 29.96 14.54
CA TYR A 114 10.90 29.67 13.41
C TYR A 114 9.55 29.09 13.85
N THR A 115 8.44 29.63 13.32
CA THR A 115 7.08 29.29 13.75
C THR A 115 6.15 28.83 12.63
N GLU A 116 6.62 28.72 11.39
CA GLU A 116 5.74 28.44 10.26
C GLU A 116 5.56 26.93 9.98
N GLY A 117 4.33 26.53 9.73
CA GLY A 117 3.97 25.18 9.29
C GLY A 117 4.45 24.05 10.21
N THR A 118 4.61 22.85 9.62
CA THR A 118 4.96 21.61 10.36
C THR A 118 6.37 21.59 10.94
N LEU A 119 7.23 22.55 10.54
CA LEU A 119 8.56 22.76 11.12
C LEU A 119 8.49 23.62 12.38
N GLY A 120 7.68 24.68 12.37
CA GLY A 120 7.37 25.46 13.56
C GLY A 120 6.70 24.62 14.64
N GLU A 121 5.68 23.83 14.28
CA GLU A 121 5.01 22.89 15.20
C GLU A 121 5.98 21.87 15.81
N TRP A 122 6.94 21.37 15.01
CA TRP A 122 7.97 20.45 15.51
C TRP A 122 8.95 21.15 16.47
N LEU A 123 9.39 22.37 16.16
CA LEU A 123 10.25 23.15 17.05
C LEU A 123 9.56 23.50 18.37
N GLU A 124 8.27 23.80 18.35
CA GLU A 124 7.46 24.04 19.55
C GLU A 124 7.36 22.77 20.40
N ALA A 125 7.07 21.63 19.78
CA ALA A 125 6.98 20.33 20.46
C ALA A 125 8.34 19.79 20.93
N SER A 126 9.45 20.24 20.34
CA SER A 126 10.81 19.82 20.65
C SER A 126 11.78 21.01 20.65
N PRO A 127 11.71 21.91 21.65
CA PRO A 127 12.50 23.14 21.66
C PRO A 127 14.01 22.86 21.66
N VAL A 128 14.72 23.54 20.77
CA VAL A 128 16.18 23.48 20.72
C VAL A 128 16.79 24.35 21.82
N THR A 129 17.69 23.79 22.62
CA THR A 129 18.31 24.51 23.75
C THR A 129 19.62 25.19 23.38
N THR A 130 20.23 24.80 22.26
CA THR A 130 21.53 25.28 21.79
C THR A 130 21.54 25.34 20.28
N THR A 131 22.29 26.28 19.70
CA THR A 131 22.58 26.32 18.26
C THR A 131 24.09 26.19 18.03
N PRO A 132 24.50 25.67 16.86
CA PRO A 132 23.66 25.07 15.83
C PRO A 132 23.18 23.65 16.20
N TRP A 133 22.01 23.28 15.68
CA TRP A 133 21.30 22.04 15.96
C TRP A 133 20.87 21.37 14.65
N LEU A 134 20.98 20.05 14.56
CA LEU A 134 20.57 19.30 13.37
C LEU A 134 19.46 18.32 13.75
N ALA A 135 18.47 18.19 12.88
CA ALA A 135 17.47 17.15 12.94
C ALA A 135 17.35 16.43 11.58
N VAL A 136 17.19 15.11 11.64
CA VAL A 136 16.89 14.25 10.49
C VAL A 136 15.51 13.65 10.72
N ARG A 137 14.59 13.91 9.81
CA ARG A 137 13.17 13.54 9.94
C ARG A 137 12.77 12.63 8.78
N TYR A 138 11.94 11.63 9.08
CA TYR A 138 11.40 10.72 8.07
C TYR A 138 10.58 11.48 7.01
N PRO A 139 10.28 10.85 5.87
CA PRO A 139 9.21 11.29 4.99
C PRO A 139 7.85 11.38 5.71
N VAL A 140 6.92 12.13 5.12
CA VAL A 140 5.55 12.24 5.66
C VAL A 140 4.79 10.94 5.44
N ARG A 141 4.16 10.42 6.49
CA ARG A 141 3.20 9.30 6.42
C ARG A 141 1.93 9.68 7.18
N GLY A 142 0.80 9.73 6.46
CA GLY A 142 -0.43 10.31 7.00
C GLY A 142 -0.21 11.77 7.41
N ASP A 143 -0.69 12.14 8.60
CA ASP A 143 -0.63 13.52 9.09
C ASP A 143 0.60 13.82 9.96
N SER A 144 1.54 12.89 10.10
CA SER A 144 2.67 13.03 11.03
C SER A 144 4.02 12.76 10.39
N ARG A 145 5.04 13.52 10.83
CA ARG A 145 6.43 13.34 10.45
C ARG A 145 7.26 13.04 11.69
N ARG A 146 7.78 11.82 11.81
CA ARG A 146 8.63 11.39 12.93
C ARG A 146 10.09 11.82 12.74
N THR A 147 10.79 11.94 13.87
CA THR A 147 12.22 12.29 13.90
C THR A 147 13.08 11.04 14.00
N VAL A 148 14.07 10.91 13.11
CA VAL A 148 15.10 9.86 13.16
C VAL A 148 16.15 10.22 14.19
N TRP A 149 16.63 11.46 14.19
CA TRP A 149 17.66 11.92 15.10
C TRP A 149 17.60 13.44 15.21
N SER A 150 17.98 13.96 16.37
CA SER A 150 17.99 15.39 16.66
C SER A 150 19.01 15.68 17.75
N GLY A 151 19.88 16.67 17.54
CA GLY A 151 20.93 17.00 18.49
C GLY A 151 21.78 18.20 18.07
N PRO A 152 22.64 18.72 18.97
CA PRO A 152 23.67 19.70 18.61
C PRO A 152 24.56 19.13 17.49
N ILE A 153 25.03 19.97 16.56
CA ILE A 153 25.74 19.45 15.38
C ILE A 153 27.04 18.69 15.70
N GLY A 154 27.66 18.94 16.86
CA GLY A 154 28.84 18.22 17.34
C GLY A 154 29.85 17.87 16.24
N ASN A 155 30.11 16.58 16.05
CA ASN A 155 30.95 16.02 14.99
C ASN A 155 30.12 15.31 13.90
N VAL A 156 28.92 15.81 13.60
CA VAL A 156 28.10 15.24 12.52
C VAL A 156 28.89 15.22 11.22
N LYS A 157 28.78 14.09 10.53
CA LYS A 157 29.40 13.84 9.23
C LYS A 157 28.28 13.64 8.20
N PRO A 158 28.02 14.61 7.30
CA PRO A 158 26.98 14.48 6.28
C PRO A 158 27.09 13.20 5.46
N GLN A 159 28.31 12.78 5.12
CA GLN A 159 28.55 11.54 4.38
C GLN A 159 27.98 10.30 5.06
N CYS A 160 28.01 10.22 6.40
CA CYS A 160 27.48 9.08 7.15
C CYS A 160 25.95 9.03 7.15
N TRP A 161 25.29 10.19 7.03
CA TRP A 161 23.84 10.28 6.87
C TRP A 161 23.37 9.96 5.45
N LEU A 162 24.14 10.38 4.45
CA LEU A 162 23.75 10.28 3.04
C LEU A 162 24.13 8.94 2.41
N ASP A 163 25.20 8.28 2.88
CA ASP A 163 25.62 6.99 2.34
C ASP A 163 26.36 6.09 3.35
N SER A 164 26.37 4.78 3.10
CA SER A 164 27.07 3.78 3.92
C SER A 164 27.29 2.48 3.14
N PRO A 165 28.29 1.65 3.49
CA PRO A 165 28.58 0.40 2.79
C PRO A 165 27.37 -0.55 2.62
N VAL A 166 26.50 -0.68 3.61
CA VAL A 166 25.30 -1.51 3.51
C VAL A 166 24.24 -0.85 2.63
N ARG A 167 24.05 0.47 2.70
CA ARG A 167 23.15 1.18 1.76
C ARG A 167 23.58 1.02 0.31
N GLN A 168 24.88 1.06 0.02
CA GLN A 168 25.40 0.79 -1.33
C GLN A 168 25.10 -0.64 -1.81
N GLN A 169 25.16 -1.63 -0.92
CA GLN A 169 24.76 -3.00 -1.25
C GLN A 169 23.26 -3.11 -1.53
N ILE A 170 22.43 -2.47 -0.69
CA ILE A 170 20.97 -2.39 -0.89
C ILE A 170 20.67 -1.80 -2.26
N VAL A 171 21.23 -0.63 -2.58
CA VAL A 171 21.04 0.07 -3.87
C VAL A 171 21.41 -0.85 -5.04
N ARG A 172 22.57 -1.52 -4.98
CA ARG A 172 23.00 -2.45 -6.04
C ARG A 172 21.95 -3.53 -6.31
N TYR A 173 21.46 -4.18 -5.26
CA TYR A 173 20.45 -5.23 -5.41
C TYR A 173 19.10 -4.69 -5.91
N LEU A 174 18.67 -3.51 -5.46
CA LEU A 174 17.41 -2.91 -5.92
C LEU A 174 17.49 -2.49 -7.39
N LEU A 175 18.61 -1.89 -7.82
CA LEU A 175 18.87 -1.56 -9.23
C LEU A 175 18.97 -2.82 -10.11
N ASP A 176 19.50 -3.92 -9.58
CA ASP A 176 19.49 -5.25 -10.22
C ASP A 176 18.11 -5.92 -10.24
N ARG A 177 17.05 -5.18 -9.88
CA ARG A 177 15.63 -5.61 -9.90
C ARG A 177 15.38 -6.88 -9.09
N ARG A 178 16.05 -7.02 -7.95
CA ARG A 178 15.78 -8.10 -6.98
C ARG A 178 14.45 -7.85 -6.27
N ALA A 179 13.75 -8.93 -5.92
CA ALA A 179 12.37 -8.87 -5.40
C ALA A 179 12.25 -8.21 -4.01
N GLY A 180 13.39 -8.01 -3.34
CA GLY A 180 13.53 -7.27 -2.09
C GLY A 180 14.79 -7.69 -1.38
N VAL A 181 15.47 -6.74 -0.74
CA VAL A 181 16.66 -7.00 0.08
C VAL A 181 16.22 -7.25 1.51
N TRP A 182 16.61 -8.38 2.08
CA TRP A 182 16.28 -8.78 3.44
C TRP A 182 17.49 -8.53 4.34
N LEU A 183 17.45 -7.41 5.05
CA LEU A 183 18.50 -7.02 5.98
C LEU A 183 18.20 -7.59 7.36
N ILE A 184 19.14 -8.34 7.94
CA ILE A 184 19.09 -8.77 9.33
C ILE A 184 20.02 -7.92 10.19
N LEU A 185 19.45 -7.17 11.12
CA LEU A 185 20.18 -6.46 12.17
C LEU A 185 20.42 -7.43 13.33
N ASN A 186 21.69 -7.74 13.58
CA ASN A 186 22.11 -8.71 14.57
C ASN A 186 21.84 -8.21 16.00
N SER A 187 21.55 -9.14 16.91
CA SER A 187 21.36 -8.88 18.35
C SER A 187 22.67 -8.70 19.11
N GLY A 188 23.79 -9.16 18.53
CA GLY A 188 25.09 -9.25 19.20
C GLY A 188 25.31 -10.57 19.93
N GLU A 189 24.31 -11.44 20.00
CA GLU A 189 24.44 -12.80 20.53
C GLU A 189 24.45 -13.81 19.38
N ARG A 190 25.64 -14.37 19.15
CA ARG A 190 25.94 -15.20 17.97
C ARG A 190 24.99 -16.39 17.79
N SER A 191 24.58 -17.03 18.89
CA SER A 191 23.69 -18.19 18.82
C SER A 191 22.30 -17.81 18.27
N ARG A 192 21.73 -16.71 18.75
CA ARG A 192 20.44 -16.18 18.30
C ARG A 192 20.51 -15.63 16.88
N ASP A 193 21.58 -14.90 16.57
CA ASP A 193 21.78 -14.30 15.25
C ASP A 193 21.91 -15.38 14.17
N ASN A 194 22.67 -16.45 14.44
CA ASN A 194 22.77 -17.59 13.55
C ASN A 194 21.43 -18.32 13.38
N ALA A 195 20.66 -18.49 14.46
CA ALA A 195 19.35 -19.14 14.39
C ALA A 195 18.38 -18.35 13.51
N ALA A 196 18.31 -17.03 13.68
CA ALA A 196 17.48 -16.15 12.87
C ALA A 196 17.94 -16.11 11.41
N ALA A 197 19.24 -15.97 11.15
CA ALA A 197 19.79 -15.96 9.80
C ALA A 197 19.54 -17.28 9.05
N ASN A 198 19.69 -18.42 9.73
CA ASN A 198 19.41 -19.74 9.14
C ASN A 198 17.92 -19.93 8.84
N LEU A 199 17.04 -19.52 9.76
CA LEU A 199 15.59 -19.59 9.53
C LEU A 199 15.20 -18.72 8.33
N LEU A 200 15.68 -17.48 8.29
CA LEU A 200 15.45 -16.55 7.20
C LEU A 200 15.95 -17.12 5.86
N ALA A 201 17.18 -17.63 5.83
CA ALA A 201 17.78 -18.18 4.63
C ALA A 201 17.00 -19.39 4.10
N ASN A 202 16.70 -20.38 4.97
CA ASN A 202 15.98 -21.58 4.58
C ASN A 202 14.59 -21.26 4.01
N GLU A 203 13.89 -20.31 4.62
CA GLU A 203 12.56 -19.94 4.16
C GLU A 203 12.62 -19.15 2.85
N LEU A 204 13.50 -18.15 2.72
CA LEU A 204 13.66 -17.42 1.47
C LEU A 204 14.10 -18.33 0.33
N ASP A 205 15.05 -19.25 0.55
CA ASP A 205 15.47 -20.23 -0.47
C ASP A 205 14.29 -21.11 -0.91
N ARG A 206 13.38 -21.46 0.02
CA ARG A 206 12.17 -22.21 -0.30
C ARG A 206 11.24 -21.37 -1.18
N LEU A 207 11.04 -20.10 -0.83
CA LEU A 207 10.16 -19.16 -1.53
C LEU A 207 10.66 -18.82 -2.93
N GLU A 208 11.97 -18.61 -3.12
CA GLU A 208 12.59 -18.43 -4.44
C GLU A 208 12.34 -19.62 -5.38
N ARG A 209 12.14 -20.83 -4.84
CA ARG A 209 11.82 -22.04 -5.63
C ARG A 209 10.34 -22.23 -5.94
N VAL A 210 9.44 -21.69 -5.12
CA VAL A 210 7.99 -21.94 -5.25
C VAL A 210 7.21 -20.76 -5.80
N PHE A 211 7.76 -19.55 -5.74
CA PHE A 211 7.16 -18.38 -6.34
C PHE A 211 7.60 -18.23 -7.78
N ASN A 212 6.63 -17.88 -8.62
CA ASN A 212 6.83 -17.46 -9.99
C ASN A 212 6.43 -15.99 -10.08
N LEU A 213 7.26 -15.21 -10.76
CA LEU A 213 6.93 -13.85 -11.09
C LEU A 213 5.95 -13.83 -12.28
N PRO A 214 4.94 -12.96 -12.26
CA PRO A 214 4.04 -12.78 -13.40
C PRO A 214 4.80 -12.21 -14.60
N GLU A 215 4.36 -12.55 -15.81
CA GLU A 215 4.97 -12.12 -17.08
C GLU A 215 5.08 -10.59 -17.18
N ALA A 216 4.13 -9.86 -16.58
CA ALA A 216 4.12 -8.40 -16.49
C ALA A 216 5.43 -7.81 -15.91
N ALA A 217 6.16 -8.55 -15.06
CA ALA A 217 7.45 -8.09 -14.53
C ALA A 217 8.51 -7.90 -15.62
N SER A 218 8.45 -8.68 -16.71
CA SER A 218 9.41 -8.62 -17.81
C SER A 218 9.34 -7.32 -18.60
N ALA A 219 8.15 -6.70 -18.68
CA ALA A 219 7.95 -5.38 -19.29
C ALA A 219 8.77 -4.29 -18.56
N TYR A 220 9.14 -4.54 -17.31
CA TYR A 220 9.99 -3.69 -16.50
C TYR A 220 11.40 -4.27 -16.34
N GLY A 221 11.91 -5.02 -17.32
CA GLY A 221 13.31 -5.47 -17.32
C GLY A 221 13.67 -6.54 -16.29
N VAL A 222 12.68 -7.17 -15.64
CA VAL A 222 12.92 -8.36 -14.81
C VAL A 222 13.10 -9.57 -15.73
N THR A 223 14.30 -10.13 -15.77
CA THR A 223 14.64 -11.24 -16.66
C THR A 223 14.48 -12.63 -16.03
N GLN A 224 14.23 -12.68 -14.73
CA GLN A 224 14.15 -13.91 -13.95
C GLN A 224 12.68 -14.35 -13.82
N GLU A 225 12.41 -15.64 -13.99
CA GLU A 225 11.07 -16.20 -13.77
C GLU A 225 10.73 -16.34 -12.28
N SER A 226 11.74 -16.49 -11.43
CA SER A 226 11.59 -16.61 -9.98
C SER A 226 12.13 -15.35 -9.27
N PRO A 227 11.56 -14.96 -8.13
CA PRO A 227 12.10 -13.88 -7.34
C PRO A 227 13.47 -14.26 -6.78
N VAL A 228 14.31 -13.23 -6.54
CA VAL A 228 15.54 -13.37 -5.76
C VAL A 228 15.49 -12.39 -4.61
N PHE A 229 15.81 -12.90 -3.42
CA PHE A 229 15.78 -12.20 -2.14
C PHE A 229 17.19 -12.14 -1.54
N PRO A 230 18.00 -11.14 -1.92
CA PRO A 230 19.32 -10.92 -1.33
C PRO A 230 19.22 -10.73 0.17
N ARG A 231 20.21 -11.26 0.90
CA ARG A 231 20.28 -11.22 2.35
C ARG A 231 21.53 -10.46 2.77
N ILE A 232 21.37 -9.49 3.66
CA ILE A 232 22.49 -8.71 4.20
C ILE A 232 22.46 -8.84 5.72
N SER A 233 23.58 -9.23 6.33
CA SER A 233 23.74 -9.18 7.78
C SER A 233 24.41 -7.86 8.18
N LEU A 234 23.80 -7.17 9.14
CA LEU A 234 24.26 -5.91 9.68
C LEU A 234 24.58 -6.09 11.17
N ASN A 235 25.82 -5.79 11.55
CA ASN A 235 26.19 -5.72 12.95
C ASN A 235 25.64 -4.43 13.57
N ARG A 236 24.87 -4.56 14.66
CA ARG A 236 24.26 -3.44 15.39
C ARG A 236 25.26 -2.44 15.98
N ASN A 237 26.51 -2.83 16.13
CA ASN A 237 27.57 -1.96 16.64
C ASN A 237 28.56 -1.53 15.55
N ASP A 238 28.22 -1.69 14.26
CA ASP A 238 29.09 -1.24 13.18
C ASP A 238 29.11 0.30 13.11
N PRO A 239 30.25 0.95 13.39
CA PRO A 239 30.32 2.41 13.40
C PRO A 239 30.13 3.04 12.01
N ALA A 240 30.32 2.29 10.93
CA ALA A 240 30.08 2.79 9.57
C ALA A 240 28.59 2.87 9.23
N GLU A 241 27.74 2.24 10.04
CA GLU A 241 26.31 2.04 9.78
C GLU A 241 25.43 2.67 10.85
N ASN A 242 25.99 3.46 11.78
CA ASN A 242 25.26 4.05 12.90
C ASN A 242 23.99 4.81 12.47
N GLU A 243 24.09 5.61 11.41
CA GLU A 243 22.98 6.38 10.85
C GLU A 243 21.95 5.47 10.15
N LEU A 244 22.40 4.39 9.47
CA LEU A 244 21.49 3.37 8.93
C LEU A 244 20.71 2.68 10.06
N ILE A 245 21.41 2.27 11.11
CA ILE A 245 20.83 1.61 12.27
C ILE A 245 19.85 2.55 12.98
N ALA A 246 20.15 3.84 13.07
CA ALA A 246 19.23 4.86 13.57
C ALA A 246 17.95 4.97 12.73
N MET A 247 18.08 4.95 11.40
CA MET A 247 16.91 4.94 10.48
C MET A 247 16.08 3.67 10.63
N LEU A 248 16.70 2.51 10.84
CA LEU A 248 15.99 1.24 11.01
C LEU A 248 15.31 1.13 12.38
N LEU A 249 16.01 1.44 13.48
CA LEU A 249 15.47 1.26 14.84
C LEU A 249 14.41 2.28 15.24
N ARG A 250 14.22 3.34 14.44
CA ARG A 250 13.16 4.34 14.66
C ARG A 250 12.10 4.32 13.56
N SER A 251 12.19 3.38 12.61
CA SER A 251 11.18 3.22 11.56
C SER A 251 9.82 2.84 12.16
N GLU A 252 9.80 2.16 13.31
CA GLU A 252 8.61 1.84 14.07
C GLU A 252 8.79 2.23 15.55
N PRO A 253 7.72 2.63 16.27
CA PRO A 253 7.85 3.23 17.61
C PRO A 253 8.52 2.34 18.67
N ASP A 254 8.38 1.03 18.55
CA ASP A 254 8.80 0.03 19.54
C ASP A 254 10.20 -0.56 19.28
N LEU A 255 10.73 -0.45 18.06
CA LEU A 255 12.00 -1.12 17.68
C LEU A 255 13.21 -0.62 18.47
N SER A 256 13.24 0.64 18.86
CA SER A 256 14.35 1.20 19.65
C SER A 256 14.50 0.55 21.03
N ALA A 257 13.41 -0.02 21.57
CA ALA A 257 13.44 -0.76 22.83
C ALA A 257 13.97 -2.21 22.67
N ILE A 258 14.03 -2.71 21.43
CA ILE A 258 14.49 -4.06 21.11
C ILE A 258 16.02 -4.04 20.90
N THR A 259 16.74 -4.21 22.00
CA THR A 259 18.22 -4.11 22.03
C THR A 259 18.91 -5.46 21.94
N ASP A 260 18.20 -6.53 22.30
CA ASP A 260 18.75 -7.87 22.45
C ASP A 260 18.09 -8.89 21.52
N GLN A 261 17.41 -8.51 20.45
CA GLN A 261 16.86 -9.48 19.49
C GLN A 261 17.32 -9.17 18.08
N PRO A 262 17.48 -10.19 17.23
CA PRO A 262 17.68 -9.96 15.81
C PRO A 262 16.39 -9.34 15.25
N ILE A 263 16.55 -8.45 14.27
CA ILE A 263 15.44 -7.79 13.59
C ILE A 263 15.68 -7.88 12.09
N VAL A 264 14.67 -8.33 11.34
CA VAL A 264 14.72 -8.46 9.89
C VAL A 264 13.87 -7.38 9.23
N PHE A 265 14.43 -6.71 8.24
CA PHE A 265 13.84 -5.63 7.49
C PHE A 265 13.80 -6.00 5.99
N PRO A 266 12.61 -6.31 5.44
CA PRO A 266 12.42 -6.40 3.99
C PRO A 266 12.45 -4.99 3.37
N ILE A 267 13.30 -4.79 2.37
CA ILE A 267 13.52 -3.49 1.71
C ILE A 267 13.27 -3.66 0.22
N TYR A 268 12.42 -2.84 -0.38
CA TYR A 268 11.99 -2.98 -1.77
C TYR A 268 11.77 -1.64 -2.47
N GLY A 269 11.45 -1.67 -3.76
CA GLY A 269 11.24 -0.46 -4.56
C GLY A 269 12.46 0.46 -4.52
N ARG A 270 12.24 1.77 -4.37
CA ARG A 270 13.30 2.77 -4.18
C ARG A 270 13.70 2.94 -2.70
N GLY A 271 13.81 1.82 -1.97
CA GLY A 271 14.30 1.80 -0.58
C GLY A 271 13.23 1.78 0.52
N LEU A 272 12.01 1.35 0.20
CA LEU A 272 10.92 1.17 1.18
C LEU A 272 11.22 0.00 2.11
N VAL A 273 11.38 0.29 3.40
CA VAL A 273 11.42 -0.68 4.49
C VAL A 273 9.98 -1.03 4.87
N LEU A 274 9.58 -2.29 4.70
CA LEU A 274 8.20 -2.76 4.84
C LEU A 274 7.67 -2.64 6.29
N TYR A 275 7.88 -3.69 7.08
CA TYR A 275 7.67 -3.74 8.53
C TYR A 275 8.71 -4.70 9.09
N ALA A 276 9.16 -4.45 10.31
CA ALA A 276 10.20 -5.23 10.95
C ALA A 276 9.67 -6.57 11.48
N LEU A 277 10.46 -7.63 11.29
CA LEU A 277 10.26 -8.91 11.97
C LEU A 277 11.28 -9.00 13.10
N ALA A 278 10.85 -8.82 14.35
CA ALA A 278 11.75 -8.81 15.51
C ALA A 278 11.60 -10.08 16.37
N GLY A 279 12.72 -10.67 16.78
CA GLY A 279 12.74 -11.83 17.69
C GLY A 279 11.83 -12.97 17.21
N ALA A 280 10.82 -13.34 18.01
CA ALA A 280 9.85 -14.38 17.65
C ALA A 280 8.99 -14.07 16.41
N GLY A 281 8.94 -12.80 15.99
CA GLY A 281 8.36 -12.38 14.72
C GLY A 281 9.13 -12.89 13.49
N ILE A 282 10.40 -13.29 13.65
CA ILE A 282 11.21 -13.95 12.62
C ILE A 282 10.82 -15.43 12.58
N ASN A 283 9.75 -15.72 11.85
CA ASN A 283 9.22 -17.07 11.68
C ASN A 283 8.73 -17.29 10.24
N VAL A 284 8.49 -18.56 9.89
CA VAL A 284 8.12 -18.99 8.53
C VAL A 284 6.88 -18.26 8.01
N ALA A 285 5.85 -18.10 8.84
CA ALA A 285 4.59 -17.48 8.41
C ALA A 285 4.78 -16.00 8.05
N ASN A 286 5.48 -15.25 8.91
CA ASN A 286 5.70 -13.83 8.68
C ASN A 286 6.67 -13.56 7.52
N ILE A 287 7.73 -14.36 7.37
CA ILE A 287 8.65 -14.26 6.22
C ILE A 287 7.89 -14.58 4.93
N THR A 288 7.07 -15.64 4.92
CA THR A 288 6.22 -15.98 3.77
C THR A 288 5.28 -14.82 3.43
N ALA A 289 4.57 -14.27 4.41
CA ALA A 289 3.61 -13.21 4.17
C ALA A 289 4.27 -11.94 3.61
N ALA A 290 5.41 -11.53 4.17
CA ALA A 290 6.17 -10.40 3.65
C ALA A 290 6.71 -10.66 2.23
N ALA A 291 7.25 -11.84 1.94
CA ALA A 291 7.70 -12.18 0.59
C ALA A 291 6.53 -12.25 -0.42
N GLN A 292 5.38 -12.79 -0.02
CA GLN A 292 4.15 -12.82 -0.83
C GLN A 292 3.66 -11.43 -1.16
N PHE A 293 3.71 -10.51 -0.19
CA PHE A 293 3.36 -9.12 -0.43
C PHE A 293 4.27 -8.51 -1.52
N LEU A 294 5.59 -8.72 -1.44
CA LEU A 294 6.53 -8.14 -2.39
C LEU A 294 6.33 -8.62 -3.83
N VAL A 295 6.07 -9.92 -4.02
CA VAL A 295 5.93 -10.53 -5.35
C VAL A 295 4.49 -10.60 -5.85
N GLY A 296 3.53 -10.32 -4.98
CA GLY A 296 2.11 -10.31 -5.30
C GLY A 296 1.70 -9.10 -6.14
N GLU A 297 0.52 -9.18 -6.71
CA GLU A 297 -0.06 -8.12 -7.53
C GLU A 297 -0.22 -6.82 -6.74
N CYS A 298 0.20 -5.71 -7.34
CA CYS A 298 0.03 -4.38 -6.75
C CYS A 298 -1.44 -3.96 -6.85
N ALA A 299 -2.23 -4.31 -5.83
CA ALA A 299 -3.65 -3.99 -5.76
C ALA A 299 -3.92 -2.48 -5.55
N CYS A 300 -2.92 -1.71 -5.11
CA CYS A 300 -3.02 -0.28 -4.81
C CYS A 300 -1.91 0.49 -5.54
N GLU A 301 -2.27 1.21 -6.60
CA GLU A 301 -1.35 2.13 -7.28
C GLU A 301 -0.95 3.31 -6.36
N VAL A 302 -1.76 3.56 -5.33
CA VAL A 302 -1.56 4.62 -4.35
C VAL A 302 -0.50 4.19 -3.33
N LYS A 303 0.68 4.81 -3.44
CA LYS A 303 1.81 4.57 -2.54
C LYS A 303 1.47 4.72 -1.05
N SER A 304 0.66 5.72 -0.68
CA SER A 304 0.34 5.99 0.72
C SER A 304 -0.45 4.88 1.41
N ASP A 305 -1.08 3.99 0.65
CA ASP A 305 -1.84 2.84 1.17
C ASP A 305 -0.93 1.62 1.40
N ASN A 306 0.34 1.71 1.00
CA ASN A 306 1.31 0.64 1.18
C ASN A 306 2.13 0.83 2.46
N PRO A 307 2.34 -0.25 3.24
CA PRO A 307 3.13 -0.19 4.45
C PRO A 307 4.60 0.10 4.14
N GLY A 308 5.21 0.93 5.00
CA GLY A 308 6.66 1.11 5.03
C GLY A 308 7.14 2.54 4.94
N LEU A 309 8.45 2.72 5.16
CA LEU A 309 9.16 3.99 5.15
C LEU A 309 10.44 3.84 4.35
N GLU A 310 10.79 4.85 3.57
CA GLU A 310 12.00 4.86 2.77
C GLU A 310 13.24 4.89 3.66
N LEU A 311 14.38 4.42 3.16
CA LEU A 311 15.71 4.79 3.64
C LEU A 311 16.21 6.02 2.90
N ILE A 312 17.15 6.76 3.49
CA ILE A 312 18.00 7.69 2.71
C ILE A 312 18.91 6.81 1.85
N LEU A 313 18.77 6.84 0.53
CA LEU A 313 19.61 6.10 -0.41
C LEU A 313 20.17 7.04 -1.48
N ASN A 314 21.44 6.86 -1.85
CA ASN A 314 22.06 7.52 -2.99
C ASN A 314 22.02 6.59 -4.19
N ALA A 315 21.12 6.85 -5.14
CA ALA A 315 20.96 5.99 -6.31
C ALA A 315 20.40 6.75 -7.51
N ALA A 316 20.97 6.50 -8.68
CA ALA A 316 20.48 7.00 -9.95
C ALA A 316 19.30 6.14 -10.44
N TRP A 317 18.14 6.30 -9.78
CA TRP A 317 16.94 5.53 -10.06
C TRP A 317 16.42 5.74 -11.49
N ASP A 318 16.50 6.97 -11.98
CA ASP A 318 15.90 7.39 -13.25
C ASP A 318 16.84 7.21 -14.45
N ASP A 319 18.12 6.91 -14.21
CA ASP A 319 19.10 6.51 -15.24
C ASP A 319 18.93 5.04 -15.67
N GLN A 320 18.05 4.30 -15.00
CA GLN A 320 17.72 2.95 -15.41
C GLN A 320 16.76 2.99 -16.58
N PRO A 321 16.88 2.08 -17.57
CA PRO A 321 15.83 1.89 -18.56
C PRO A 321 14.57 1.45 -17.82
N ALA A 322 13.71 2.41 -17.52
CA ALA A 322 12.32 2.16 -17.21
C ALA A 322 11.79 1.32 -18.38
N GLY A 323 11.08 0.22 -18.10
CA GLY A 323 10.01 -0.15 -19.01
C GLY A 323 9.17 1.12 -19.18
N SER A 324 9.23 1.71 -20.36
CA SER A 324 9.42 3.15 -20.49
C SER A 324 8.38 3.99 -19.73
N PHE A 325 8.83 4.94 -18.92
CA PHE A 325 7.98 6.02 -18.40
C PHE A 325 7.33 6.78 -19.57
N ALA A 326 7.98 6.78 -20.74
CA ALA A 326 7.44 7.24 -22.01
C ALA A 326 6.20 6.44 -22.46
N ASP A 327 6.14 5.12 -22.26
CA ASP A 327 4.95 4.31 -22.54
C ASP A 327 3.85 4.57 -21.51
N PHE A 328 4.18 4.83 -20.24
CA PHE A 328 3.18 5.22 -19.25
C PHE A 328 2.59 6.61 -19.55
N GLU A 329 3.42 7.63 -19.75
CA GLU A 329 2.96 8.97 -20.18
C GLU A 329 2.23 8.92 -21.51
N SER A 330 2.70 8.12 -22.47
CA SER A 330 2.03 7.90 -23.75
C SER A 330 0.66 7.25 -23.56
N ARG A 331 0.54 6.24 -22.69
CA ARG A 331 -0.74 5.59 -22.36
C ARG A 331 -1.68 6.52 -21.61
N VAL A 332 -1.17 7.32 -20.66
CA VAL A 332 -1.95 8.33 -19.93
C VAL A 332 -2.42 9.42 -20.87
N ASN A 333 -1.54 9.99 -21.70
CA ASN A 333 -1.91 11.00 -22.70
C ASN A 333 -2.87 10.44 -23.75
N THR A 334 -2.69 9.20 -24.20
CA THR A 334 -3.64 8.54 -25.12
C THR A 334 -5.00 8.36 -24.45
N ALA A 335 -5.05 7.98 -23.18
CA ALA A 335 -6.30 7.87 -22.43
C ALA A 335 -6.97 9.25 -22.23
N TYR A 336 -6.20 10.31 -21.97
CA TYR A 336 -6.72 11.68 -21.88
C TYR A 336 -7.28 12.18 -23.21
N VAL A 337 -6.57 11.97 -24.33
CA VAL A 337 -7.03 12.34 -25.67
C VAL A 337 -8.30 11.58 -26.07
N GLN A 338 -8.39 10.28 -25.75
CA GLN A 338 -9.61 9.49 -26.00
C GLN A 338 -10.81 9.97 -25.16
N LEU A 339 -10.57 10.44 -23.93
CA LEU A 339 -11.63 11.04 -23.10
C LEU A 339 -12.08 12.40 -23.63
N GLU A 340 -11.19 13.19 -24.22
CA GLU A 340 -11.52 14.46 -24.89
C GLU A 340 -12.31 14.24 -26.18
N ASP A 341 -11.97 13.22 -26.97
CA ASP A 341 -12.74 12.82 -28.17
C ASP A 341 -14.15 12.35 -27.81
N ILE A 342 -14.33 11.61 -26.70
CA ILE A 342 -15.66 11.22 -26.21
C ILE A 342 -16.46 12.44 -25.75
N ARG A 343 -15.81 13.44 -25.14
CA ARG A 343 -16.47 14.71 -24.76
C ARG A 343 -16.81 15.57 -25.97
N GLY A 344 -16.08 15.44 -27.08
CA GLY A 344 -16.39 16.08 -28.37
C GLY A 344 -17.61 15.50 -29.09
N ILE A 345 -18.05 14.28 -28.72
CA ILE A 345 -19.20 13.59 -29.34
C ILE A 345 -20.52 13.91 -28.63
N ILE A 346 -20.49 14.42 -27.39
CA ILE A 346 -21.70 14.84 -26.66
C ILE A 346 -21.92 16.35 -26.87
N PRO A 347 -23.03 16.78 -27.51
CA PRO A 347 -23.35 18.20 -27.60
C PRO A 347 -23.43 18.80 -26.20
N SER A 348 -22.70 19.87 -25.99
CA SER A 348 -22.62 20.62 -24.73
C SER A 348 -24.00 21.05 -24.23
N ALA A 349 -24.62 20.23 -23.40
CA ALA A 349 -25.67 20.67 -22.50
C ALA A 349 -25.01 21.56 -21.44
N GLN A 350 -25.44 22.81 -21.35
CA GLN A 350 -24.85 23.83 -20.49
C GLN A 350 -24.78 23.37 -19.04
N ILE A 351 -23.57 23.09 -18.55
CA ILE A 351 -23.28 23.05 -17.12
C ILE A 351 -22.95 24.49 -16.73
N ASN A 352 -23.97 25.21 -16.25
CA ASN A 352 -23.78 26.49 -15.59
C ASN A 352 -22.98 26.27 -14.30
N THR A 353 -21.73 26.72 -14.30
CA THR A 353 -20.92 26.92 -13.10
C THR A 353 -21.57 27.97 -12.22
N THR A 354 -22.25 27.55 -11.16
CA THR A 354 -22.51 28.40 -10.00
C THR A 354 -21.44 28.10 -8.96
N ASN A 355 -20.55 29.08 -8.77
CA ASN A 355 -19.63 29.14 -7.64
C ASN A 355 -20.43 29.01 -6.34
N THR A 356 -20.31 27.87 -5.67
CA THR A 356 -20.75 27.73 -4.27
C THR A 356 -19.52 27.37 -3.45
N THR A 357 -19.04 28.36 -2.72
CA THR A 357 -18.14 28.20 -1.58
C THR A 357 -18.77 27.23 -0.58
N ILE A 358 -18.11 26.10 -0.32
CA ILE A 358 -18.44 25.28 0.86
C ILE A 358 -17.45 25.66 1.96
N SER A 359 -17.97 26.52 2.84
CA SER A 359 -17.51 26.82 4.17
C SER A 359 -17.36 25.54 5.02
N GLU A 360 -16.33 25.54 5.87
CA GLU A 360 -16.33 24.97 7.22
C GLU A 360 -17.74 24.82 7.83
N ALA A 361 -18.22 23.58 7.95
CA ALA A 361 -19.23 23.12 8.92
C ALA A 361 -19.52 21.62 8.72
N ALA A 362 -18.56 20.75 9.01
CA ALA A 362 -18.83 19.33 9.26
C ALA A 362 -17.78 18.71 10.21
N ALA A 363 -17.27 19.49 11.16
CA ALA A 363 -16.60 18.97 12.34
C ALA A 363 -17.68 18.75 13.42
N ALA A 364 -18.23 17.53 13.49
CA ALA A 364 -18.83 16.89 14.67
C ALA A 364 -19.82 15.79 14.23
N ALA A 365 -19.32 14.62 13.85
CA ALA A 365 -20.09 13.38 13.90
C ALA A 365 -19.17 12.26 14.41
N PRO A 366 -19.61 11.42 15.38
CA PRO A 366 -18.75 10.38 15.94
C PRO A 366 -18.43 9.30 14.89
N LEU A 367 -17.18 8.84 14.90
CA LEU A 367 -16.69 7.73 14.07
C LEU A 367 -17.50 6.47 14.35
N GLN A 368 -18.27 6.01 13.36
CA GLN A 368 -18.83 4.66 13.31
C GLN A 368 -17.87 3.76 12.53
N GLU A 369 -17.51 2.61 13.11
CA GLU A 369 -16.67 1.61 12.46
C GLU A 369 -17.23 1.22 11.08
N PRO A 370 -16.37 1.05 10.05
CA PRO A 370 -16.82 0.60 8.75
C PRO A 370 -17.33 -0.84 8.85
N ALA A 371 -18.64 -1.00 8.66
CA ALA A 371 -19.28 -2.30 8.53
C ALA A 371 -18.57 -3.11 7.43
N THR A 372 -18.07 -4.28 7.81
CA THR A 372 -17.39 -5.25 6.96
C THR A 372 -18.17 -5.50 5.66
N ARG A 373 -17.56 -5.13 4.52
CA ARG A 373 -18.02 -5.37 3.13
C ARG A 373 -18.05 -6.86 2.72
N SER A 374 -18.18 -7.81 3.65
CA SER A 374 -18.15 -9.25 3.37
C SER A 374 -19.53 -9.92 3.29
N GLY A 375 -20.60 -9.26 3.75
CA GLY A 375 -21.96 -9.82 3.76
C GLY A 375 -22.70 -9.70 2.43
N LEU A 376 -22.79 -8.49 1.87
CA LEU A 376 -23.59 -8.21 0.67
C LEU A 376 -23.09 -8.93 -0.59
N ALA A 377 -21.77 -9.05 -0.77
CA ALA A 377 -21.17 -9.79 -1.87
C ALA A 377 -21.50 -11.29 -1.83
N ARG A 378 -21.58 -11.87 -0.62
CA ARG A 378 -21.97 -13.27 -0.39
C ARG A 378 -23.45 -13.50 -0.67
N TRP A 379 -24.33 -12.57 -0.29
CA TRP A 379 -25.78 -12.66 -0.58
C TRP A 379 -26.09 -12.48 -2.07
N LEU A 380 -25.34 -11.63 -2.78
CA LEU A 380 -25.46 -11.49 -4.24
C LEU A 380 -25.02 -12.77 -4.97
N GLN A 381 -23.91 -13.40 -4.55
CA GLN A 381 -23.47 -14.67 -5.15
C GLN A 381 -24.44 -15.82 -4.88
N ILE A 382 -25.01 -15.92 -3.68
CA ILE A 382 -26.03 -16.94 -3.37
C ILE A 382 -27.32 -16.68 -4.16
N GLY A 383 -27.74 -15.42 -4.30
CA GLY A 383 -28.93 -15.06 -5.09
C GLY A 383 -28.82 -15.44 -6.56
N VAL A 384 -27.65 -15.26 -7.17
CA VAL A 384 -27.39 -15.65 -8.57
C VAL A 384 -27.41 -17.18 -8.74
N VAL A 385 -26.83 -17.94 -7.82
CA VAL A 385 -26.82 -19.41 -7.88
C VAL A 385 -28.23 -19.99 -7.70
N VAL A 386 -29.05 -19.41 -6.81
CA VAL A 386 -30.44 -19.85 -6.61
C VAL A 386 -31.32 -19.55 -7.84
N LEU A 387 -31.13 -18.41 -8.49
CA LEU A 387 -31.84 -18.06 -9.72
C LEU A 387 -31.49 -18.98 -10.89
N LEU A 388 -30.21 -19.34 -11.05
CA LEU A 388 -29.75 -20.29 -12.08
C LEU A 388 -30.27 -21.71 -11.82
N ALA A 389 -30.31 -22.15 -10.56
CA ALA A 389 -30.87 -23.45 -10.18
C ALA A 389 -32.39 -23.52 -10.44
N PHE A 390 -33.14 -22.46 -10.10
CA PHE A 390 -34.57 -22.40 -10.38
C PHE A 390 -34.87 -22.36 -11.89
N GLY A 391 -34.07 -21.62 -12.67
CA GLY A 391 -34.17 -21.60 -14.13
C GLY A 391 -33.95 -22.98 -14.75
N ALA A 392 -32.96 -23.74 -14.27
CA ALA A 392 -32.68 -25.09 -14.73
C ALA A 392 -33.80 -26.09 -14.40
N ILE A 393 -34.40 -25.99 -13.20
CA ILE A 393 -35.52 -26.86 -12.78
C ILE A 393 -36.79 -26.58 -13.61
N ILE A 394 -37.09 -25.31 -13.91
CA ILE A 394 -38.23 -24.93 -14.76
C ILE A 394 -38.02 -25.40 -16.20
N TRP A 395 -36.79 -25.30 -16.72
CA TRP A 395 -36.44 -25.79 -18.05
C TRP A 395 -36.56 -27.32 -18.17
N LEU A 396 -36.03 -28.06 -17.19
CA LEU A 396 -36.12 -29.53 -17.14
C LEU A 396 -37.56 -30.03 -16.96
N SER A 397 -38.36 -29.36 -16.12
CA SER A 397 -39.78 -29.72 -15.93
C SER A 397 -40.66 -29.36 -17.12
N GLY A 398 -40.30 -28.33 -17.89
CA GLY A 398 -40.94 -27.98 -19.17
C GLY A 398 -40.67 -29.01 -20.29
N ILE A 399 -39.48 -29.62 -20.29
CA ILE A 399 -39.12 -30.69 -21.24
C ILE A 399 -39.86 -31.99 -20.94
N THR A 400 -40.10 -32.31 -19.67
CA THR A 400 -40.85 -33.53 -19.28
C THR A 400 -42.36 -33.47 -19.53
N ARG A 401 -42.93 -32.28 -19.77
CA ARG A 401 -44.37 -32.12 -20.12
C ARG A 401 -44.65 -32.05 -21.62
N ARG A 402 -43.62 -32.15 -22.47
CA ARG A 402 -43.75 -32.31 -23.92
C ARG A 402 -43.32 -33.72 -24.33
N LYS A 403 -44.06 -34.73 -23.85
CA LYS A 403 -44.15 -36.06 -24.44
C LYS A 403 -45.57 -36.57 -24.30
#